data_AF-A0A652ZV35-F1
#
_entry.id   AF-A0A652ZV35-F1
#
_cell.length_a   1.000
_cell.length_b   1.000
_cell.length_c   1.000
_cell.angle_alpha   90.00
_cell.angle_beta   90.00
_cell.angle_gamma   90.00
#
_symmetry.space_group_name_H-M   'P 1'
#
loop_
_entity.id
_entity.type
_entity.pdbx_description
1 polymer ?
#
loop_
_entity_poly.entity_id
_entity_poly.type
_entity_poly.pdbx_seq_one_letter_code
_entity_poly.pdbx_strand_id
1 'polypeptide(L)'
;MSETKLSPRPRIELFREAKALGAAMSVKVSPAAKPAREKSAPLLGLSFLERSTARRETGLPGTSGARSAKLDKKAERPESGGKAKPKGLEMARASTLGGSGNLLYLARANQQARQKPKKLYDQNAAALSKGISAREKAAKKRGKNENVKLVLAFVLMIALGAGLSAALPQVTKVKAVGVDGMKNVLQKEILEALSLSEEVNLINADIPAMKARILANPKVASVNIGRAFPDKLMIRLEERRAVACVLVTEALGTRSVALDKEGVAFAYMDTIASAGRLPVLSGIRFEQFSPGQRLPEYLRPLLKDIAELSELSPSPLEAFSEIRIEKISESEAELLLYPSGKNVPVRMPARLTRASLGSALLVLDILAGRQGAEKIEEIDFRTGTIVYRNKEAQAG
;
A
#
# COMPACT_ATOMS: atom_id res chain seq x y z
N MET A 1 -26.24 55.87 -8.30
CA MET A 1 -25.44 55.16 -7.27
C MET A 1 -24.86 53.91 -7.92
N SER A 2 -23.53 53.76 -7.96
CA SER A 2 -22.85 52.76 -8.77
C SER A 2 -22.59 51.47 -8.00
N GLU A 3 -23.01 50.33 -8.57
CA GLU A 3 -22.60 49.01 -8.09
C GLU A 3 -21.12 48.75 -8.35
N THR A 4 -20.37 48.31 -7.34
CA THR A 4 -18.97 47.91 -7.49
C THR A 4 -18.84 46.40 -7.37
N LYS A 5 -18.71 45.70 -8.50
CA LYS A 5 -18.50 44.24 -8.54
C LYS A 5 -17.16 43.86 -7.90
N LEU A 6 -17.19 43.05 -6.85
CA LEU A 6 -15.98 42.51 -6.21
C LEU A 6 -15.51 41.25 -6.96
N SER A 7 -14.37 41.34 -7.64
CA SER A 7 -13.74 40.21 -8.34
C SER A 7 -12.87 39.36 -7.39
N PRO A 8 -12.90 38.02 -7.45
CA PRO A 8 -12.07 37.16 -6.60
C PRO A 8 -10.59 37.24 -6.99
N ARG A 9 -9.74 37.71 -6.08
CA ARG A 9 -8.28 37.78 -6.27
C ARG A 9 -7.64 36.38 -6.18
N PRO A 10 -6.61 36.07 -7.01
CA PRO A 10 -5.88 34.81 -6.92
C PRO A 10 -4.98 34.72 -5.68
N ARG A 11 -4.91 33.51 -5.10
CA ARG A 11 -4.35 33.20 -3.78
C ARG A 11 -2.88 32.77 -3.87
N ILE A 12 -1.94 33.72 -4.09
CA ILE A 12 -0.52 33.37 -4.38
C ILE A 12 0.55 34.07 -3.49
N GLU A 13 0.31 35.22 -2.86
CA GLU A 13 1.42 36.02 -2.29
C GLU A 13 1.92 35.64 -0.87
N LEU A 14 1.23 34.76 -0.13
CA LEU A 14 1.58 34.45 1.27
C LEU A 14 2.91 33.69 1.48
N PHE A 15 3.60 33.26 0.42
CA PHE A 15 4.81 32.45 0.53
C PHE A 15 6.12 33.24 0.71
N ARG A 16 6.11 34.58 0.54
CA ARG A 16 7.31 35.42 0.69
C ARG A 16 7.48 36.07 2.06
N GLU A 17 6.41 36.54 2.71
CA GLU A 17 6.51 37.27 3.98
C GLU A 17 6.92 36.38 5.17
N ALA A 18 6.44 35.14 5.23
CA ALA A 18 6.72 34.23 6.34
C ALA A 18 8.21 33.87 6.52
N LYS A 19 9.04 34.05 5.48
CA LYS A 19 10.49 33.74 5.53
C LYS A 19 11.34 34.90 6.04
N ALA A 20 10.80 36.13 6.08
CA ALA A 20 11.53 37.32 6.55
C ALA A 20 11.50 37.47 8.09
N LEU A 21 10.41 37.07 8.74
CA LEU A 21 10.20 37.23 10.19
C LEU A 21 10.91 36.18 11.06
N GLY A 22 11.33 35.04 10.50
CA GLY A 22 11.98 33.95 11.26
C GLY A 22 13.47 34.14 11.56
N ALA A 23 14.11 35.21 11.05
CA ALA A 23 15.56 35.39 11.10
C ALA A 23 16.07 36.21 12.30
N ALA A 24 15.19 36.68 13.20
CA ALA A 24 15.53 37.68 14.21
C ALA A 24 15.11 37.30 15.65
N MET A 25 15.50 36.12 16.16
CA MET A 25 15.48 35.82 17.61
C MET A 25 16.51 34.74 17.98
N SER A 26 17.74 35.17 18.26
CA SER A 26 18.82 34.33 18.79
C SER A 26 19.20 34.80 20.19
N VAL A 27 18.80 34.07 21.23
CA VAL A 27 19.17 34.34 22.63
C VAL A 27 20.13 33.24 23.11
N LYS A 28 21.33 33.64 23.56
CA LYS A 28 22.32 32.76 24.18
C LYS A 28 21.88 32.37 25.60
N VAL A 29 22.08 31.10 25.98
CA VAL A 29 22.12 30.67 27.38
C VAL A 29 23.39 29.83 27.60
N SER A 30 24.07 30.07 28.72
CA SER A 30 25.36 29.49 29.09
C SER A 30 25.18 28.18 29.89
N PRO A 31 26.11 27.20 29.84
CA PRO A 31 25.96 25.93 30.56
C PRO A 31 26.41 26.02 32.03
N ALA A 32 25.73 25.29 32.92
CA ALA A 32 26.09 25.20 34.33
C ALA A 32 26.04 23.75 34.88
N ALA A 33 27.12 23.39 35.58
CA ALA A 33 27.29 22.39 36.65
C ALA A 33 26.66 20.97 36.56
N LYS A 34 27.54 19.96 36.67
CA LYS A 34 27.22 18.60 37.15
C LYS A 34 27.13 18.56 38.68
N PRO A 35 26.38 17.60 39.26
CA PRO A 35 26.69 17.02 40.58
C PRO A 35 27.29 15.61 40.50
N ALA A 36 27.74 15.10 41.65
CA ALA A 36 28.55 13.91 41.82
C ALA A 36 27.81 12.57 41.64
N ARG A 37 28.59 11.50 41.46
CA ARG A 37 28.15 10.10 41.37
C ARG A 37 28.72 9.33 42.56
N GLU A 38 27.87 8.95 43.50
CA GLU A 38 28.27 8.24 44.72
C GLU A 38 28.36 6.73 44.49
N LYS A 39 29.11 6.02 45.35
CA LYS A 39 29.53 4.62 45.16
C LYS A 39 28.65 3.67 45.95
N SER A 40 28.24 2.53 45.36
CA SER A 40 27.87 1.34 46.12
C SER A 40 28.11 0.04 45.32
N ALA A 41 28.70 -0.93 46.01
CA ALA A 41 28.96 -2.33 45.63
C ALA A 41 29.42 -3.06 46.91
N PRO A 42 29.44 -4.41 46.99
CA PRO A 42 29.01 -5.42 46.01
C PRO A 42 27.94 -6.40 46.54
N LEU A 43 27.48 -7.32 45.68
CA LEU A 43 26.72 -8.53 46.06
C LEU A 43 27.64 -9.76 46.07
N LEU A 44 27.39 -10.72 46.97
CA LEU A 44 28.10 -12.00 47.09
C LEU A 44 27.14 -13.12 47.53
N GLY A 45 27.40 -14.37 47.11
CA GLY A 45 26.66 -15.59 47.49
C GLY A 45 25.69 -16.09 46.39
N LEU A 46 26.17 -16.71 45.30
CA LEU A 46 26.57 -18.12 45.16
C LEU A 46 25.45 -19.18 45.28
N SER A 47 25.04 -19.66 44.11
CA SER A 47 24.67 -21.02 43.71
C SER A 47 24.70 -22.17 44.73
N PHE A 48 23.72 -23.08 44.65
CA PHE A 48 23.92 -24.53 44.82
C PHE A 48 22.84 -25.34 44.05
N LEU A 49 23.28 -26.26 43.17
CA LEU A 49 22.67 -27.55 42.73
C LEU A 49 21.15 -27.65 42.37
N GLU A 50 20.67 -28.45 41.39
CA GLU A 50 21.29 -29.36 40.40
C GLU A 50 20.21 -29.86 39.38
N ARG A 51 20.63 -30.61 38.34
CA ARG A 51 19.81 -31.39 37.38
C ARG A 51 18.94 -30.57 36.41
N SER A 52 19.25 -30.42 35.12
CA SER A 52 19.73 -31.37 34.09
C SER A 52 18.70 -32.44 33.67
N THR A 53 17.98 -32.17 32.58
CA THR A 53 17.73 -33.13 31.49
C THR A 53 17.69 -32.37 30.17
N ALA A 54 18.62 -32.67 29.25
CA ALA A 54 18.60 -32.11 27.91
C ALA A 54 17.68 -32.95 27.00
N ARG A 55 16.86 -32.31 26.15
CA ARG A 55 16.31 -32.95 24.96
C ARG A 55 16.62 -32.11 23.73
N ARG A 56 17.14 -32.79 22.71
CA ARG A 56 17.78 -32.17 21.54
C ARG A 56 16.81 -31.50 20.57
N GLU A 57 17.40 -30.57 19.84
CA GLU A 57 16.97 -29.91 18.62
C GLU A 57 16.38 -30.85 17.55
N THR A 58 15.52 -30.29 16.71
CA THR A 58 15.59 -30.46 15.25
C THR A 58 15.27 -29.14 14.56
N GLY A 59 16.29 -28.50 13.96
CA GLY A 59 16.05 -27.44 12.97
C GLY A 59 15.68 -28.04 11.61
N LEU A 60 14.81 -27.36 10.85
CA LEU A 60 14.48 -27.73 9.48
C LEU A 60 14.99 -26.66 8.50
N PRO A 61 15.61 -27.06 7.36
CA PRO A 61 16.35 -26.14 6.50
C PRO A 61 15.44 -25.37 5.55
N GLY A 62 15.83 -24.14 5.24
CA GLY A 62 15.32 -23.43 4.06
C GLY A 62 16.03 -23.91 2.80
N THR A 63 15.30 -24.03 1.69
CA THR A 63 15.88 -24.22 0.35
C THR A 63 15.22 -23.27 -0.65
N SER A 64 15.99 -22.35 -1.19
CA SER A 64 15.69 -21.71 -2.47
C SER A 64 15.93 -22.72 -3.60
N GLY A 65 15.03 -22.78 -4.58
CA GLY A 65 15.14 -23.74 -5.67
C GLY A 65 14.17 -23.42 -6.82
N ALA A 66 14.71 -23.19 -8.01
CA ALA A 66 13.95 -22.81 -9.18
C ALA A 66 13.51 -24.02 -10.03
N ARG A 67 12.56 -23.76 -10.93
CA ARG A 67 12.13 -24.59 -12.08
C ARG A 67 11.36 -25.88 -11.76
N SER A 68 10.13 -25.92 -12.24
CA SER A 68 9.51 -27.15 -12.75
C SER A 68 8.91 -26.88 -14.13
N ALA A 69 9.11 -27.81 -15.06
CA ALA A 69 8.56 -27.81 -16.40
C ALA A 69 8.15 -29.24 -16.77
N LYS A 70 6.91 -29.42 -17.21
CA LYS A 70 6.23 -30.60 -17.84
C LYS A 70 4.72 -30.37 -17.67
N LEU A 71 3.78 -30.87 -18.46
CA LEU A 71 3.67 -31.38 -19.83
C LEU A 71 2.19 -31.77 -19.96
N ASP A 72 1.53 -31.39 -21.05
CA ASP A 72 0.40 -32.04 -21.74
C ASP A 72 -0.65 -32.91 -20.99
N LYS A 73 -1.93 -32.50 -21.11
CA LYS A 73 -2.99 -33.16 -21.96
C LYS A 73 -4.35 -32.43 -21.83
N LYS A 74 -4.98 -32.03 -22.95
CA LYS A 74 -6.16 -32.67 -23.63
C LYS A 74 -7.49 -32.46 -22.85
N ALA A 75 -8.64 -32.08 -23.42
CA ALA A 75 -9.13 -32.25 -24.80
C ALA A 75 -10.32 -31.31 -25.19
N GLU A 76 -10.52 -31.08 -26.51
CA GLU A 76 -11.80 -30.94 -27.28
C GLU A 76 -12.83 -29.82 -26.94
N ARG A 77 -13.67 -29.24 -27.85
CA ARG A 77 -13.90 -29.24 -29.33
C ARG A 77 -14.99 -28.15 -29.65
N PRO A 78 -15.55 -28.05 -30.88
CA PRO A 78 -15.03 -27.73 -32.22
C PRO A 78 -15.45 -26.27 -32.62
N GLU A 79 -15.29 -25.68 -33.82
CA GLU A 79 -15.31 -26.05 -35.25
C GLU A 79 -14.51 -24.93 -36.00
N SER A 80 -14.21 -24.90 -37.31
CA SER A 80 -14.44 -25.77 -38.49
C SER A 80 -13.15 -25.71 -39.37
N GLY A 81 -13.05 -25.77 -40.71
CA GLY A 81 -13.98 -25.98 -41.83
C GLY A 81 -13.34 -25.54 -43.16
N GLY A 82 -12.79 -26.46 -43.97
CA GLY A 82 -12.20 -26.16 -45.29
C GLY A 82 -11.28 -27.28 -45.80
N LYS A 83 -11.58 -27.87 -46.96
CA LYS A 83 -11.06 -29.20 -47.40
C LYS A 83 -9.95 -29.16 -48.47
N ALA A 84 -9.33 -30.32 -48.68
CA ALA A 84 -8.09 -30.52 -49.44
C ALA A 84 -8.26 -31.25 -50.80
N LYS A 85 -7.29 -30.97 -51.69
CA LYS A 85 -6.62 -31.82 -52.71
C LYS A 85 -7.43 -32.52 -53.86
N PRO A 86 -6.73 -32.92 -54.96
CA PRO A 86 -7.36 -33.19 -56.27
C PRO A 86 -7.28 -34.65 -56.78
N LYS A 87 -8.06 -34.92 -57.83
CA LYS A 87 -7.91 -35.84 -59.00
C LYS A 87 -8.97 -35.36 -60.02
N GLY A 88 -8.78 -35.28 -61.33
CA GLY A 88 -8.28 -36.30 -62.27
C GLY A 88 -9.50 -36.91 -62.98
N LEU A 89 -9.74 -36.59 -64.27
CA LEU A 89 -10.87 -37.10 -65.06
C LEU A 89 -10.47 -37.39 -66.54
N GLU A 90 -11.37 -38.07 -67.27
CA GLU A 90 -11.07 -39.04 -68.33
C GLU A 90 -11.00 -38.55 -69.80
N MET A 91 -10.64 -39.52 -70.66
CA MET A 91 -10.72 -39.52 -72.13
C MET A 91 -12.16 -39.49 -72.68
N ALA A 92 -12.30 -39.03 -73.93
CA ALA A 92 -12.88 -39.73 -75.11
C ALA A 92 -13.28 -38.66 -76.17
N ARG A 93 -13.29 -38.88 -77.50
CA ARG A 93 -13.45 -40.10 -78.32
C ARG A 93 -12.55 -40.07 -79.57
N ALA A 94 -12.51 -41.18 -80.30
CA ALA A 94 -11.77 -41.40 -81.55
C ALA A 94 -12.68 -41.53 -82.79
N SER A 95 -12.06 -41.52 -83.99
CA SER A 95 -12.49 -41.97 -85.34
C SER A 95 -12.05 -40.96 -86.42
N THR A 96 -11.61 -41.31 -87.64
CA THR A 96 -11.34 -42.61 -88.29
C THR A 96 -10.44 -42.43 -89.53
N LEU A 97 -9.87 -43.55 -90.05
CA LEU A 97 -9.22 -43.74 -91.37
C LEU A 97 -7.86 -43.01 -91.58
N GLY A 98 -6.84 -43.58 -92.22
CA GLY A 98 -6.69 -44.90 -92.86
C GLY A 98 -6.10 -44.77 -94.28
N GLY A 99 -4.98 -45.41 -94.58
CA GLY A 99 -4.43 -45.46 -95.95
C GLY A 99 -2.90 -45.48 -96.03
N SER A 100 -2.35 -46.63 -96.41
CA SER A 100 -0.93 -46.84 -96.75
C SER A 100 -0.62 -46.39 -98.18
N GLY A 101 0.62 -45.93 -98.42
CA GLY A 101 1.13 -45.61 -99.76
C GLY A 101 2.65 -45.52 -99.75
N ASN A 102 3.31 -46.12 -100.74
CA ASN A 102 4.75 -46.36 -100.75
C ASN A 102 5.43 -45.64 -101.96
N LEU A 103 6.76 -45.49 -101.89
CA LEU A 103 7.71 -45.28 -103.00
C LEU A 103 7.78 -43.92 -103.76
N LEU A 104 9.04 -43.45 -103.80
CA LEU A 104 9.79 -42.79 -104.91
C LEU A 104 9.72 -41.26 -105.16
N TYR A 105 10.90 -40.76 -105.59
CA TYR A 105 11.25 -39.37 -106.01
C TYR A 105 11.19 -38.29 -104.90
N LEU A 106 12.23 -37.49 -104.58
CA LEU A 106 13.60 -37.24 -105.11
C LEU A 106 14.55 -37.08 -103.90
N ALA A 107 15.74 -37.67 -103.79
CA ALA A 107 16.94 -37.44 -104.60
C ALA A 107 17.54 -36.00 -104.54
N ARG A 108 18.24 -35.63 -103.45
CA ARG A 108 19.61 -35.05 -103.55
C ARG A 108 20.38 -34.89 -102.23
N ALA A 109 21.71 -35.00 -102.38
CA ALA A 109 22.75 -34.31 -101.60
C ALA A 109 22.88 -34.60 -100.09
N ASN A 110 23.25 -35.84 -99.78
CA ASN A 110 24.13 -36.12 -98.65
C ASN A 110 25.53 -35.51 -98.94
N GLN A 111 26.00 -34.54 -98.14
CA GLN A 111 27.42 -34.25 -97.87
C GLN A 111 27.58 -32.99 -97.00
N GLN A 112 27.96 -33.17 -95.73
CA GLN A 112 29.14 -32.55 -95.09
C GLN A 112 29.12 -32.77 -93.58
N ALA A 113 29.78 -33.85 -93.15
CA ALA A 113 30.24 -33.98 -91.78
C ALA A 113 31.49 -33.10 -91.56
N ARG A 114 31.78 -32.83 -90.27
CA ARG A 114 33.03 -32.25 -89.72
C ARG A 114 33.23 -30.72 -89.81
N GLN A 115 32.76 -30.00 -88.79
CA GLN A 115 33.58 -28.96 -88.14
C GLN A 115 33.48 -29.07 -86.61
N LYS A 116 34.59 -28.83 -85.89
CA LYS A 116 34.73 -29.05 -84.44
C LYS A 116 34.29 -27.81 -83.64
N PRO A 117 33.54 -27.93 -82.53
CA PRO A 117 33.13 -26.78 -81.73
C PRO A 117 34.25 -26.35 -80.77
N LYS A 118 34.85 -25.17 -80.98
CA LYS A 118 35.85 -24.61 -80.03
C LYS A 118 35.81 -23.09 -79.80
N LYS A 119 34.75 -22.38 -80.23
CA LYS A 119 34.61 -20.92 -80.05
C LYS A 119 33.27 -20.42 -79.46
N LEU A 120 32.37 -21.32 -79.03
CA LEU A 120 31.10 -20.93 -78.39
C LEU A 120 31.13 -20.87 -76.84
N TYR A 121 32.14 -21.45 -76.19
CA TYR A 121 32.21 -21.46 -74.72
C TYR A 121 32.72 -20.13 -74.14
N ASP A 122 33.72 -19.49 -74.75
CA ASP A 122 34.35 -18.28 -74.21
C ASP A 122 33.42 -17.05 -74.22
N GLN A 123 32.64 -16.86 -75.29
CA GLN A 123 31.74 -15.70 -75.40
C GLN A 123 30.58 -15.79 -74.40
N ASN A 124 30.04 -16.99 -74.18
CA ASN A 124 28.97 -17.22 -73.21
C ASN A 124 29.49 -17.17 -71.76
N ALA A 125 30.72 -17.62 -71.48
CA ALA A 125 31.37 -17.45 -70.18
C ALA A 125 31.63 -15.96 -69.85
N ALA A 126 32.01 -15.15 -70.84
CA ALA A 126 32.18 -13.70 -70.69
C ALA A 126 30.84 -12.96 -70.45
N ALA A 127 29.73 -13.43 -71.06
CA ALA A 127 28.40 -12.89 -70.83
C ALA A 127 27.87 -13.25 -69.42
N LEU A 128 28.04 -14.51 -68.99
CA LEU A 128 27.62 -14.97 -67.67
C LEU A 128 28.41 -14.30 -66.53
N SER A 129 29.73 -14.16 -66.66
CA SER A 129 30.56 -13.47 -65.65
C SER A 129 30.24 -11.97 -65.53
N LYS A 130 29.90 -11.29 -66.64
CA LYS A 130 29.35 -9.91 -66.60
C LYS A 130 27.98 -9.86 -65.90
N GLY A 131 27.10 -10.82 -66.16
CA GLY A 131 25.79 -10.92 -65.50
C GLY A 131 25.87 -11.20 -63.99
N ILE A 132 26.76 -12.09 -63.57
CA ILE A 132 27.00 -12.43 -62.17
C ILE A 132 27.62 -11.24 -61.42
N SER A 133 28.67 -10.61 -61.97
CA SER A 133 29.29 -9.44 -61.34
C SER A 133 28.37 -8.20 -61.32
N ALA A 134 27.47 -8.05 -62.29
CA ALA A 134 26.41 -7.04 -62.25
C ALA A 134 25.36 -7.33 -61.15
N ARG A 135 24.92 -8.59 -61.01
CA ARG A 135 24.01 -9.01 -59.92
C ARG A 135 24.66 -8.89 -58.54
N GLU A 136 25.94 -9.22 -58.39
CA GLU A 136 26.67 -9.07 -57.13
C GLU A 136 26.79 -7.60 -56.73
N LYS A 137 27.13 -6.71 -57.69
CA LYS A 137 27.15 -5.25 -57.48
C LYS A 137 25.76 -4.69 -57.13
N ALA A 138 24.70 -5.20 -57.75
CA ALA A 138 23.32 -4.80 -57.45
C ALA A 138 22.87 -5.29 -56.06
N ALA A 139 23.20 -6.53 -55.67
CA ALA A 139 22.91 -7.08 -54.35
C ALA A 139 23.67 -6.35 -53.24
N LYS A 140 24.98 -6.08 -53.44
CA LYS A 140 25.78 -5.22 -52.52
C LYS A 140 25.18 -3.81 -52.39
N LYS A 141 24.68 -3.20 -53.47
CA LYS A 141 23.96 -1.91 -53.39
C LYS A 141 22.63 -2.01 -52.65
N ARG A 142 21.85 -3.08 -52.83
CA ARG A 142 20.54 -3.26 -52.18
C ARG A 142 20.69 -3.43 -50.66
N GLY A 143 21.55 -4.35 -50.23
CA GLY A 143 21.85 -4.56 -48.80
C GLY A 143 22.51 -3.35 -48.13
N LYS A 144 23.36 -2.59 -48.85
CA LYS A 144 23.93 -1.34 -48.34
C LYS A 144 22.86 -0.28 -48.06
N ASN A 145 21.84 -0.16 -48.90
CA ASN A 145 20.76 0.80 -48.70
C ASN A 145 19.81 0.39 -47.55
N GLU A 146 19.56 -0.91 -47.34
CA GLU A 146 18.76 -1.40 -46.21
C GLU A 146 19.51 -1.23 -44.88
N ASN A 147 20.81 -1.54 -44.84
CA ASN A 147 21.66 -1.29 -43.67
C ASN A 147 21.74 0.20 -43.33
N VAL A 148 21.84 1.10 -44.33
CA VAL A 148 21.81 2.56 -44.09
C VAL A 148 20.45 3.01 -43.53
N LYS A 149 19.33 2.48 -44.02
CA LYS A 149 18.01 2.76 -43.43
C LYS A 149 17.90 2.28 -41.98
N LEU A 150 18.44 1.10 -41.68
CA LEU A 150 18.40 0.52 -40.33
C LEU A 150 19.29 1.31 -39.35
N VAL A 151 20.48 1.73 -39.78
CA VAL A 151 21.34 2.64 -39.02
C VAL A 151 20.66 4.01 -38.82
N LEU A 152 20.05 4.58 -39.85
CA LEU A 152 19.33 5.86 -39.73
C LEU A 152 18.13 5.75 -38.76
N ALA A 153 17.37 4.66 -38.83
CA ALA A 153 16.27 4.39 -37.90
C ALA A 153 16.78 4.22 -36.46
N PHE A 154 17.91 3.55 -36.25
CA PHE A 154 18.53 3.38 -34.94
C PHE A 154 19.05 4.72 -34.37
N VAL A 155 19.73 5.53 -35.18
CA VAL A 155 20.17 6.88 -34.80
C VAL A 155 18.98 7.78 -34.47
N LEU A 156 17.90 7.72 -35.25
CA LEU A 156 16.68 8.48 -35.02
C LEU A 156 15.95 8.02 -33.74
N MET A 157 15.96 6.71 -33.45
CA MET A 157 15.44 6.15 -32.19
C MET A 157 16.26 6.61 -30.98
N ILE A 158 17.59 6.62 -31.07
CA ILE A 158 18.47 7.19 -30.03
C ILE A 158 18.21 8.68 -29.85
N ALA A 159 18.10 9.45 -30.94
CA ALA A 159 17.84 10.90 -30.88
C ALA A 159 16.48 11.21 -30.24
N LEU A 160 15.43 10.45 -30.58
CA LEU A 160 14.12 10.54 -29.93
C LEU A 160 14.21 10.15 -28.45
N GLY A 161 14.90 9.06 -28.11
CA GLY A 161 15.10 8.62 -26.74
C GLY A 161 15.84 9.64 -25.88
N ALA A 162 16.91 10.23 -26.41
CA ALA A 162 17.67 11.30 -25.76
C ALA A 162 16.81 12.55 -25.56
N GLY A 163 16.12 13.03 -26.60
CA GLY A 163 15.22 14.18 -26.52
C GLY A 163 14.10 13.97 -25.50
N LEU A 164 13.48 12.80 -25.49
CA LEU A 164 12.43 12.45 -24.53
C LEU A 164 12.97 12.36 -23.10
N SER A 165 14.18 11.79 -22.91
CA SER A 165 14.82 11.70 -21.60
C SER A 165 15.19 13.06 -21.00
N ALA A 166 15.51 14.06 -21.83
CA ALA A 166 15.77 15.43 -21.40
C ALA A 166 14.48 16.24 -21.13
N ALA A 167 13.44 16.03 -21.94
CA ALA A 167 12.18 16.77 -21.81
C ALA A 167 11.28 16.25 -20.67
N LEU A 168 11.22 14.92 -20.44
CA LEU A 168 10.34 14.32 -19.44
C LEU A 168 10.56 14.86 -18.01
N PRO A 169 11.79 15.02 -17.49
CA PRO A 169 12.03 15.63 -16.18
C PRO A 169 11.43 17.04 -16.08
N GLN A 170 11.66 17.90 -17.08
CA GLN A 170 11.21 19.29 -17.06
C GLN A 170 9.68 19.42 -17.10
N VAL A 171 9.02 18.56 -17.89
CA VAL A 171 7.55 18.54 -17.99
C VAL A 171 6.90 17.90 -16.77
N THR A 172 7.54 16.90 -16.15
CA THR A 172 6.99 16.14 -15.01
C THR A 172 7.45 16.59 -13.63
N LYS A 173 8.19 17.70 -13.54
CA LYS A 173 8.52 18.36 -12.27
C LYS A 173 7.26 18.65 -11.45
N VAL A 174 7.26 18.30 -10.17
CA VAL A 174 6.12 18.53 -9.28
C VAL A 174 5.97 20.05 -9.05
N LYS A 175 4.83 20.61 -9.46
CA LYS A 175 4.50 22.04 -9.28
C LYS A 175 3.38 22.28 -8.27
N ALA A 176 2.53 21.28 -8.04
CA ALA A 176 1.42 21.40 -7.10
C ALA A 176 1.14 20.07 -6.36
N VAL A 177 0.71 20.20 -5.11
CA VAL A 177 0.33 19.09 -4.24
C VAL A 177 -1.09 19.34 -3.75
N GLY A 178 -2.03 18.49 -4.16
CA GLY A 178 -3.37 18.44 -3.58
C GLY A 178 -3.36 17.53 -2.35
N VAL A 179 -3.97 17.98 -1.25
CA VAL A 179 -4.11 17.19 -0.02
C VAL A 179 -5.57 17.20 0.41
N ASP A 180 -6.21 16.04 0.38
CA ASP A 180 -7.60 15.81 0.77
C ASP A 180 -7.67 14.97 2.05
N GLY A 181 -8.72 15.16 2.85
CA GLY A 181 -9.02 14.34 4.04
C GLY A 181 -8.52 14.88 5.39
N MET A 182 -7.84 16.03 5.39
CA MET A 182 -7.42 16.73 6.62
C MET A 182 -8.63 17.24 7.42
N LYS A 183 -8.57 17.05 8.75
CA LYS A 183 -9.46 17.63 9.76
C LYS A 183 -8.66 18.20 10.94
N ASN A 184 -7.69 17.44 11.45
CA ASN A 184 -6.86 17.78 12.62
C ASN A 184 -5.35 17.83 12.31
N VAL A 185 -4.93 17.29 11.16
CA VAL A 185 -3.56 17.37 10.66
C VAL A 185 -3.39 18.63 9.84
N LEU A 186 -2.36 19.42 10.15
CA LEU A 186 -2.09 20.66 9.41
C LEU A 186 -1.44 20.35 8.06
N GLN A 187 -1.85 21.05 7.00
CA GLN A 187 -1.26 20.90 5.66
C GLN A 187 0.28 21.08 5.67
N LYS A 188 0.79 21.96 6.55
CA LYS A 188 2.23 22.17 6.75
C LYS A 188 2.95 20.90 7.20
N GLU A 189 2.40 20.14 8.16
CA GLU A 189 2.98 18.88 8.64
C GLU A 189 3.12 17.85 7.50
N ILE A 190 2.11 17.77 6.63
CA ILE A 190 2.13 16.87 5.46
C ILE A 190 3.18 17.32 4.44
N LEU A 191 3.29 18.63 4.16
CA LEU A 191 4.27 19.15 3.21
C LEU A 191 5.72 18.98 3.71
N GLU A 192 5.96 19.15 5.01
CA GLU A 192 7.25 18.88 5.64
C GLU A 192 7.60 17.39 5.59
N ALA A 193 6.65 16.50 5.91
CA ALA A 193 6.82 15.05 5.83
C ALA A 193 7.06 14.54 4.40
N LEU A 194 6.49 15.18 3.37
CA LEU A 194 6.81 14.84 1.98
C LEU A 194 8.28 15.13 1.64
N SER A 195 8.87 16.16 2.25
CA SER A 195 10.27 16.56 2.04
C SER A 195 10.62 16.71 0.55
N LEU A 196 9.76 17.39 -0.22
CA LEU A 196 9.98 17.61 -1.65
C LEU A 196 11.15 18.59 -1.84
N SER A 197 12.25 18.10 -2.42
CA SER A 197 13.25 18.99 -3.02
C SER A 197 12.71 19.59 -4.32
N GLU A 198 13.26 20.73 -4.74
CA GLU A 198 12.85 21.39 -5.98
C GLU A 198 13.18 20.59 -7.27
N GLU A 199 13.83 19.44 -7.15
CA GLU A 199 14.24 18.58 -8.27
C GLU A 199 13.36 17.32 -8.42
N VAL A 200 12.36 17.12 -7.57
CA VAL A 200 11.48 15.94 -7.64
C VAL A 200 10.55 15.99 -8.85
N ASN A 201 10.67 14.98 -9.71
CA ASN A 201 9.80 14.75 -10.87
C ASN A 201 8.83 13.61 -10.58
N LEU A 202 7.58 13.68 -11.06
CA LEU A 202 6.53 12.68 -10.78
C LEU A 202 6.98 11.26 -11.11
N ILE A 203 7.70 11.06 -12.22
CA ILE A 203 8.16 9.74 -12.67
C ILE A 203 9.08 9.10 -11.62
N ASN A 204 10.03 9.87 -11.09
CA ASN A 204 11.06 9.40 -10.16
C ASN A 204 10.67 9.60 -8.68
N ALA A 205 9.50 10.18 -8.38
CA ALA A 205 9.03 10.39 -7.03
C ALA A 205 8.83 9.06 -6.30
N ASP A 206 9.57 8.85 -5.20
CA ASP A 206 9.46 7.67 -4.33
C ASP A 206 8.18 7.74 -3.48
N ILE A 207 7.08 7.27 -4.08
CA ILE A 207 5.78 7.20 -3.44
C ILE A 207 5.80 6.32 -2.18
N PRO A 208 6.39 5.11 -2.15
CA PRO A 208 6.55 4.33 -0.92
C PRO A 208 7.22 5.10 0.22
N ALA A 209 8.35 5.77 -0.02
CA ALA A 209 9.03 6.54 1.03
C ALA A 209 8.24 7.78 1.47
N MET A 210 7.56 8.47 0.54
CA MET A 210 6.64 9.57 0.88
C MET A 210 5.48 9.09 1.76
N LYS A 211 4.88 7.93 1.43
CA LYS A 211 3.83 7.32 2.26
C LYS A 211 4.34 6.98 3.66
N ALA A 212 5.53 6.38 3.76
CA ALA A 212 6.15 6.05 5.05
C ALA A 212 6.40 7.30 5.92
N ARG A 213 6.88 8.40 5.33
CA ARG A 213 7.08 9.67 6.07
C ARG A 213 5.76 10.30 6.53
N ILE A 214 4.69 10.27 5.72
CA ILE A 214 3.38 10.77 6.16
C ILE A 214 2.79 9.88 7.28
N LEU A 215 2.92 8.56 7.17
CA LEU A 215 2.47 7.60 8.21
C LEU A 215 3.28 7.67 9.51
N ALA A 216 4.43 8.36 9.51
CA ALA A 216 5.17 8.66 10.73
C ALA A 216 4.46 9.72 11.60
N ASN A 217 3.51 10.49 11.06
CA ASN A 217 2.61 11.31 11.86
C ASN A 217 1.53 10.41 12.48
N PRO A 218 1.48 10.21 13.81
CA PRO A 218 0.59 9.23 14.42
C PRO A 218 -0.89 9.54 14.20
N LYS A 219 -1.28 10.81 13.97
CA LYS A 219 -2.65 11.21 13.65
C LYS A 219 -3.18 10.59 12.35
N VAL A 220 -2.31 10.10 11.46
CA VAL A 220 -2.71 9.49 10.18
C VAL A 220 -2.96 7.99 10.36
N ALA A 221 -4.16 7.54 9.96
CA ALA A 221 -4.56 6.14 9.92
C ALA A 221 -4.09 5.47 8.62
N SER A 222 -4.38 6.10 7.48
CA SER A 222 -4.00 5.61 6.16
C SER A 222 -3.65 6.78 5.22
N VAL A 223 -2.83 6.51 4.18
CA VAL A 223 -2.51 7.50 3.16
C VAL A 223 -2.39 6.85 1.77
N ASN A 224 -3.05 7.47 0.80
CA ASN A 224 -2.85 7.17 -0.60
C ASN A 224 -2.28 8.38 -1.34
N ILE A 225 -1.30 8.14 -2.22
CA ILE A 225 -0.65 9.17 -3.01
C ILE A 225 -0.71 8.72 -4.46
N GLY A 226 -1.40 9.51 -5.29
CA GLY A 226 -1.51 9.34 -6.72
C GLY A 226 -0.68 10.38 -7.48
N ARG A 227 -0.29 10.04 -8.71
CA ARG A 227 0.34 10.96 -9.66
C ARG A 227 -0.73 11.47 -10.62
N ALA A 228 -0.94 12.78 -10.65
CA ALA A 228 -1.80 13.46 -11.61
C ALA A 228 -0.91 14.18 -12.62
N PHE A 229 -0.65 13.53 -13.75
CA PHE A 229 0.19 14.08 -14.81
C PHE A 229 -0.43 15.36 -15.41
N PRO A 230 0.39 16.33 -15.87
CA PRO A 230 1.84 16.25 -15.96
C PRO A 230 2.60 16.58 -14.66
N ASP A 231 2.04 17.37 -13.73
CA ASP A 231 2.83 18.10 -12.72
C ASP A 231 2.28 18.08 -11.27
N LYS A 232 1.28 17.24 -10.97
CA LYS A 232 0.58 17.21 -9.67
C LYS A 232 0.75 15.90 -8.89
N LEU A 233 0.97 16.03 -7.58
CA LEU A 233 0.75 14.94 -6.62
C LEU A 233 -0.62 15.11 -5.96
N MET A 234 -1.38 14.02 -5.87
CA MET A 234 -2.68 13.98 -5.18
C MET A 234 -2.58 13.07 -3.96
N ILE A 235 -2.74 13.64 -2.78
CA ILE A 235 -2.64 12.95 -1.50
C ILE A 235 -4.04 12.88 -0.90
N ARG A 236 -4.51 11.67 -0.61
CA ARG A 236 -5.72 11.43 0.18
C ARG A 236 -5.29 10.75 1.46
N LEU A 237 -5.53 11.40 2.59
CA LEU A 237 -5.23 10.84 3.90
C LEU A 237 -6.53 10.56 4.67
N GLU A 238 -6.45 9.58 5.55
CA GLU A 238 -7.48 9.24 6.51
C GLU A 238 -6.89 9.48 7.90
N GLU A 239 -7.51 10.33 8.71
CA GLU A 239 -7.07 10.56 10.08
C GLU A 239 -7.63 9.50 11.02
N ARG A 240 -6.89 9.21 12.11
CA ARG A 240 -7.38 8.35 13.18
C ARG A 240 -8.55 9.00 13.88
N ARG A 241 -9.63 8.24 14.02
CA ARG A 241 -10.79 8.59 14.86
C ARG A 241 -10.51 8.15 16.29
N ALA A 242 -10.63 9.08 17.24
CA ALA A 242 -10.63 8.74 18.66
C ALA A 242 -11.91 7.99 19.02
N VAL A 243 -11.78 6.87 19.73
CA VAL A 243 -12.91 6.03 20.19
C VAL A 243 -12.99 5.97 21.71
N ALA A 244 -11.86 6.20 22.37
CA ALA A 244 -11.71 6.36 23.80
C ALA A 244 -10.55 7.32 24.09
N CYS A 245 -10.35 7.70 25.34
CA CYS A 245 -9.15 8.40 25.78
C CYS A 245 -8.54 7.75 27.03
N VAL A 246 -7.26 8.00 27.30
CA VAL A 246 -6.55 7.49 28.48
C VAL A 246 -5.85 8.65 29.19
N LEU A 247 -5.82 8.61 30.52
CA LEU A 247 -5.13 9.61 31.33
C LEU A 247 -3.67 9.23 31.50
N VAL A 248 -2.77 10.14 31.12
CA VAL A 248 -1.32 10.03 31.27
C VAL A 248 -0.86 11.10 32.23
N THR A 249 -0.12 10.70 33.28
CA THR A 249 0.48 11.65 34.22
C THR A 249 1.91 11.96 33.80
N GLU A 250 2.18 13.23 33.55
CA GLU A 250 3.50 13.77 33.20
C GLU A 250 3.99 14.77 34.25
N ALA A 251 5.24 15.23 34.13
CA ALA A 251 5.83 16.20 35.05
C ALA A 251 5.07 17.54 35.16
N LEU A 252 4.28 17.89 34.16
CA LEU A 252 3.47 19.12 34.10
C LEU A 252 1.99 18.89 34.49
N GLY A 253 1.60 17.68 34.89
CA GLY A 253 0.23 17.30 35.27
C GLY A 253 -0.32 16.13 34.47
N THR A 254 -1.60 15.81 34.69
CA THR A 254 -2.30 14.74 33.97
C THR A 254 -2.96 15.27 32.70
N ARG A 255 -2.68 14.62 31.56
CA ARG A 255 -3.26 14.92 30.25
C ARG A 255 -4.07 13.74 29.73
N SER A 256 -5.02 14.02 28.84
CA SER A 256 -5.84 12.99 28.18
C SER A 256 -5.34 12.73 26.77
N VAL A 257 -5.19 11.47 26.41
CA VAL A 257 -4.61 10.98 25.15
C VAL A 257 -5.63 10.17 24.36
N ALA A 258 -5.73 10.44 23.07
CA ALA A 258 -6.62 9.79 22.12
C ALA A 258 -6.20 8.36 21.79
N LEU A 259 -7.13 7.41 21.91
CA LEU A 259 -6.99 6.03 21.47
C LEU A 259 -7.88 5.77 20.26
N ASP A 260 -7.35 5.08 19.24
CA ASP A 260 -8.13 4.59 18.10
C ASP A 260 -8.59 3.14 18.26
N LYS A 261 -9.44 2.68 17.32
CA LYS A 261 -9.96 1.30 17.28
C LYS A 261 -8.90 0.20 17.10
N GLU A 262 -7.66 0.56 16.75
CA GLU A 262 -6.55 -0.37 16.53
C GLU A 262 -5.55 -0.38 17.71
N GLY A 263 -5.83 0.36 18.79
CA GLY A 263 -4.97 0.43 19.97
C GLY A 263 -3.86 1.47 19.90
N VAL A 264 -3.88 2.38 18.93
CA VAL A 264 -2.86 3.42 18.79
C VAL A 264 -3.21 4.64 19.64
N ALA A 265 -2.32 5.01 20.57
CA ALA A 265 -2.38 6.23 21.35
C ALA A 265 -1.75 7.38 20.55
N PHE A 266 -2.56 8.15 19.82
CA PHE A 266 -2.08 8.90 18.65
C PHE A 266 -1.96 10.42 18.79
N ALA A 267 -2.64 11.04 19.75
CA ALA A 267 -2.62 12.49 19.96
C ALA A 267 -3.06 12.85 21.38
N TYR A 268 -2.72 14.03 21.87
CA TYR A 268 -3.37 14.59 23.05
C TYR A 268 -4.74 15.16 22.67
N MET A 269 -5.74 15.04 23.56
CA MET A 269 -7.13 15.45 23.33
C MET A 269 -7.29 16.94 22.98
N ASP A 270 -6.44 17.80 23.52
CA ASP A 270 -6.39 19.24 23.24
C ASP A 270 -5.87 19.57 21.82
N THR A 271 -5.20 18.62 21.16
CA THR A 271 -4.64 18.79 19.80
C THR A 271 -5.53 18.26 18.67
N ILE A 272 -6.74 17.78 18.98
CA ILE A 272 -7.72 17.27 18.00
C ILE A 272 -9.15 17.70 18.34
N ALA A 273 -9.95 17.98 17.31
CA ALA A 273 -11.40 18.09 17.44
C ALA A 273 -12.01 16.68 17.51
N SER A 274 -12.49 16.30 18.70
CA SER A 274 -13.30 15.08 18.88
C SER A 274 -14.80 15.40 18.79
N ALA A 275 -15.59 14.42 18.31
CA ALA A 275 -17.04 14.50 18.25
C ALA A 275 -17.66 13.45 19.18
N GLY A 276 -18.51 13.89 20.11
CA GLY A 276 -19.17 13.04 21.11
C GLY A 276 -18.41 12.91 22.43
N ARG A 277 -19.02 12.23 23.41
CA ARG A 277 -18.34 11.90 24.68
C ARG A 277 -17.53 10.62 24.51
N LEU A 278 -16.22 10.71 24.72
CA LEU A 278 -15.33 9.54 24.74
C LEU A 278 -15.23 8.98 26.16
N PRO A 279 -15.32 7.65 26.36
CA PRO A 279 -15.06 7.04 27.66
C PRO A 279 -13.56 7.11 27.99
N VAL A 280 -13.26 7.31 29.27
CA VAL A 280 -11.90 7.21 29.81
C VAL A 280 -11.55 5.74 30.04
N LEU A 281 -10.53 5.22 29.36
CA LEU A 281 -9.95 3.92 29.65
C LEU A 281 -8.93 4.07 30.78
N SER A 282 -9.20 3.43 31.92
CA SER A 282 -8.32 3.41 33.09
C SER A 282 -7.78 1.99 33.38
N GLY A 283 -6.90 1.84 34.37
CA GLY A 283 -6.18 0.57 34.61
C GLY A 283 -4.97 0.35 33.68
N ILE A 284 -4.83 1.16 32.64
CA ILE A 284 -3.67 1.20 31.75
C ILE A 284 -2.64 2.22 32.30
N ARG A 285 -1.35 1.89 32.25
CA ARG A 285 -0.26 2.79 32.64
C ARG A 285 0.77 2.90 31.51
N PHE A 286 1.25 4.12 31.26
CA PHE A 286 2.40 4.40 30.41
C PHE A 286 3.54 4.90 31.30
N GLU A 287 4.72 4.29 31.19
CA GLU A 287 5.91 4.77 31.92
C GLU A 287 6.44 6.07 31.30
N GLN A 288 6.50 6.12 29.97
CA GLN A 288 6.85 7.28 29.17
C GLN A 288 5.95 7.28 27.94
N PHE A 289 4.95 8.14 27.90
CA PHE A 289 4.04 8.21 26.75
C PHE A 289 4.73 8.88 25.55
N SER A 290 4.54 8.30 24.37
CA SER A 290 4.83 8.96 23.10
C SER A 290 3.72 8.71 22.07
N PRO A 291 3.28 9.73 21.30
CA PRO A 291 2.31 9.56 20.24
C PRO A 291 2.72 8.48 19.23
N GLY A 292 1.80 7.57 18.93
CA GLY A 292 2.04 6.40 18.07
C GLY A 292 2.30 5.09 18.84
N GLN A 293 2.45 5.15 20.16
CA GLN A 293 2.48 3.95 21.00
C GLN A 293 1.22 3.09 20.84
N ARG A 294 1.39 1.78 21.01
CA ARG A 294 0.31 0.79 20.92
C ARG A 294 0.01 0.16 22.26
N LEU A 295 -1.27 0.03 22.55
CA LEU A 295 -1.77 -0.82 23.63
C LEU A 295 -1.57 -2.31 23.30
N PRO A 296 -1.58 -3.20 24.30
CA PRO A 296 -1.57 -4.64 24.09
C PRO A 296 -2.69 -5.12 23.15
N GLU A 297 -2.36 -6.04 22.23
CA GLU A 297 -3.32 -6.52 21.21
C GLU A 297 -4.59 -7.16 21.81
N TYR A 298 -4.54 -7.67 23.05
CA TYR A 298 -5.74 -8.21 23.74
C TYR A 298 -6.82 -7.15 24.03
N LEU A 299 -6.47 -5.85 24.05
CA LEU A 299 -7.44 -4.74 24.19
C LEU A 299 -8.05 -4.30 22.86
N ARG A 300 -7.51 -4.76 21.72
CA ARG A 300 -7.97 -4.36 20.39
C ARG A 300 -9.42 -4.80 20.08
N PRO A 301 -9.92 -5.97 20.52
CA PRO A 301 -11.34 -6.32 20.39
C PRO A 301 -12.25 -5.34 21.12
N LEU A 302 -11.91 -4.97 22.38
CA LEU A 302 -12.67 -3.97 23.15
C LEU A 302 -12.70 -2.62 22.44
N LEU A 303 -11.57 -2.14 21.91
CA LEU A 303 -11.51 -0.86 21.20
C LEU A 303 -12.33 -0.87 19.90
N LYS A 304 -12.47 -2.03 19.25
CA LYS A 304 -13.38 -2.21 18.11
C LYS A 304 -14.84 -2.22 18.54
N ASP A 305 -15.17 -2.90 19.64
CA ASP A 305 -16.52 -2.88 20.22
C ASP A 305 -16.93 -1.44 20.58
N ILE A 306 -16.05 -0.68 21.24
CA ILE A 306 -16.26 0.75 21.57
C ILE A 306 -16.44 1.58 20.29
N ALA A 307 -15.62 1.37 19.27
CA ALA A 307 -15.74 2.06 17.98
C ALA A 307 -17.10 1.80 17.32
N GLU A 308 -17.51 0.53 17.22
CA GLU A 308 -18.78 0.11 16.64
C GLU A 308 -19.98 0.68 17.43
N LEU A 309 -19.92 0.63 18.76
CA LEU A 309 -20.94 1.24 19.62
C LEU A 309 -21.03 2.76 19.41
N SER A 310 -19.90 3.46 19.28
CA SER A 310 -19.86 4.91 19.04
C SER A 310 -20.46 5.32 17.68
N GLU A 311 -20.50 4.40 16.70
CA GLU A 311 -21.03 4.65 15.36
C GLU A 311 -22.49 4.20 15.21
N LEU A 312 -22.87 3.04 15.77
CA LEU A 312 -24.20 2.45 15.61
C LEU A 312 -25.21 2.86 16.70
N SER A 313 -24.74 3.07 17.93
CA SER A 313 -25.63 3.36 19.07
C SER A 313 -24.86 4.06 20.21
N PRO A 314 -24.59 5.37 20.12
CA PRO A 314 -23.74 6.06 21.08
C PRO A 314 -24.37 6.16 22.49
N SER A 315 -25.70 6.30 22.59
CA SER A 315 -26.37 6.60 23.87
C SER A 315 -26.05 5.61 25.02
N PRO A 316 -26.08 4.28 24.85
CA PRO A 316 -25.66 3.35 25.90
C PRO A 316 -24.17 3.44 26.28
N LEU A 317 -23.30 3.86 25.36
CA LEU A 317 -21.86 4.03 25.62
C LEU A 317 -21.59 5.36 26.36
N GLU A 318 -22.19 6.46 25.91
CA GLU A 318 -22.05 7.79 26.54
C GLU A 318 -22.60 7.84 27.98
N ALA A 319 -23.45 6.87 28.35
CA ALA A 319 -23.91 6.67 29.72
C ALA A 319 -22.81 6.17 30.67
N PHE A 320 -21.63 5.76 30.19
CA PHE A 320 -20.48 5.37 31.00
C PHE A 320 -19.30 6.32 30.75
N SER A 321 -18.78 6.94 31.82
CA SER A 321 -17.70 7.93 31.75
C SER A 321 -16.30 7.31 31.79
N GLU A 322 -16.14 6.20 32.52
CA GLU A 322 -14.88 5.46 32.64
C GLU A 322 -15.12 3.95 32.41
N ILE A 323 -14.19 3.32 31.71
CA ILE A 323 -14.09 1.87 31.53
C ILE A 323 -12.72 1.46 32.08
N ARG A 324 -12.70 0.88 33.27
CA ARG A 324 -11.47 0.40 33.89
C ARG A 324 -11.12 -1.00 33.41
N ILE A 325 -9.90 -1.18 32.96
CA ILE A 325 -9.33 -2.47 32.59
C ILE A 325 -8.77 -3.14 33.85
N GLU A 326 -9.29 -4.31 34.20
CA GLU A 326 -8.75 -5.18 35.24
C GLU A 326 -8.07 -6.38 34.59
N LYS A 327 -6.73 -6.40 34.59
CA LYS A 327 -5.95 -7.48 33.98
C LYS A 327 -6.07 -8.77 34.82
N ILE A 328 -6.58 -9.84 34.22
CA ILE A 328 -6.65 -11.18 34.84
C ILE A 328 -5.40 -11.97 34.50
N SER A 329 -4.99 -11.92 33.24
CA SER A 329 -3.82 -12.66 32.71
C SER A 329 -3.11 -11.84 31.62
N GLU A 330 -2.05 -12.37 31.02
CA GLU A 330 -1.34 -11.71 29.91
C GLU A 330 -2.19 -11.52 28.64
N SER A 331 -3.33 -12.22 28.53
CA SER A 331 -4.23 -12.17 27.37
C SER A 331 -5.70 -11.90 27.69
N GLU A 332 -6.06 -11.78 28.97
CA GLU A 332 -7.45 -11.62 29.41
C GLU A 332 -7.60 -10.47 30.42
N ALA A 333 -8.69 -9.74 30.29
CA ALA A 333 -9.07 -8.66 31.18
C ALA A 333 -10.58 -8.68 31.44
N GLU A 334 -10.97 -8.19 32.60
CA GLU A 334 -12.33 -7.79 32.93
C GLU A 334 -12.46 -6.28 32.84
N LEU A 335 -13.72 -5.81 32.74
CA LEU A 335 -14.04 -4.40 32.65
C LEU A 335 -14.86 -4.01 33.86
N LEU A 336 -14.50 -2.88 34.49
CA LEU A 336 -15.32 -2.25 35.53
C LEU A 336 -15.75 -0.88 35.00
N LEU A 337 -17.03 -0.77 34.65
CA LEU A 337 -17.61 0.40 33.98
C LEU A 337 -18.24 1.34 35.01
N TYR A 338 -17.95 2.64 34.89
CA TYR A 338 -18.47 3.68 35.77
C TYR A 338 -19.56 4.48 35.05
N PRO A 339 -20.83 4.32 35.42
CA PRO A 339 -21.93 5.07 34.82
C PRO A 339 -21.91 6.56 35.20
N SER A 340 -22.16 7.42 34.21
CA SER A 340 -22.31 8.87 34.37
C SER A 340 -23.47 9.20 35.32
N GLY A 341 -23.18 9.82 36.46
CA GLY A 341 -24.19 10.24 37.43
C GLY A 341 -24.79 9.14 38.31
N LYS A 342 -24.20 7.93 38.32
CA LYS A 342 -24.59 6.83 39.22
C LYS A 342 -23.36 6.31 39.95
N ASN A 343 -23.49 5.97 41.24
CA ASN A 343 -22.36 5.63 42.10
C ASN A 343 -22.00 4.14 42.12
N VAL A 344 -22.76 3.29 41.41
CA VAL A 344 -22.57 1.83 41.40
C VAL A 344 -21.89 1.41 40.10
N PRO A 345 -20.62 0.97 40.12
CA PRO A 345 -19.94 0.44 38.95
C PRO A 345 -20.49 -0.92 38.54
N VAL A 346 -20.25 -1.27 37.27
CA VAL A 346 -20.73 -2.49 36.63
C VAL A 346 -19.55 -3.32 36.13
N ARG A 347 -19.35 -4.52 36.69
CA ARG A 347 -18.32 -5.46 36.21
C ARG A 347 -18.87 -6.26 35.03
N MET A 348 -18.11 -6.30 33.93
CA MET A 348 -18.49 -6.86 32.63
C MET A 348 -17.34 -7.65 32.00
N PRO A 349 -17.62 -8.60 31.09
CA PRO A 349 -16.58 -9.27 30.31
C PRO A 349 -15.90 -8.30 29.33
N ALA A 350 -14.69 -8.65 28.85
CA ALA A 350 -13.89 -7.86 27.89
C ALA A 350 -14.61 -7.44 26.59
N ARG A 351 -15.72 -8.08 26.25
CA ARG A 351 -16.49 -7.84 25.02
C ARG A 351 -17.75 -7.04 25.35
N LEU A 352 -17.88 -5.87 24.73
CA LEU A 352 -19.02 -4.98 24.93
C LEU A 352 -20.01 -5.08 23.77
N THR A 353 -21.30 -5.03 24.10
CA THR A 353 -22.38 -5.07 23.11
C THR A 353 -23.46 -4.07 23.51
N ARG A 354 -24.26 -3.62 22.53
CA ARG A 354 -25.39 -2.73 22.80
C ARG A 354 -26.39 -3.36 23.78
N ALA A 355 -26.61 -4.67 23.67
CA ALA A 355 -27.53 -5.41 24.54
C ALA A 355 -27.01 -5.49 25.98
N SER A 356 -25.71 -5.78 26.18
CA SER A 356 -25.13 -5.87 27.52
C SER A 356 -25.06 -4.50 28.22
N LEU A 357 -24.68 -3.43 27.52
CA LEU A 357 -24.72 -2.07 28.07
C LEU A 357 -26.15 -1.59 28.36
N GLY A 358 -27.11 -1.86 27.46
CA GLY A 358 -28.52 -1.51 27.68
C GLY A 358 -29.14 -2.25 28.87
N SER A 359 -28.80 -3.54 29.03
CA SER A 359 -29.22 -4.34 30.20
C SER A 359 -28.61 -3.82 31.50
N ALA A 360 -27.34 -3.42 31.49
CA ALA A 360 -26.68 -2.80 32.63
C ALA A 360 -27.37 -1.50 33.08
N LEU A 361 -27.70 -0.61 32.13
CA LEU A 361 -28.39 0.64 32.42
C LEU A 361 -29.81 0.41 32.98
N LEU A 362 -30.58 -0.51 32.38
CA LEU A 362 -31.91 -0.88 32.86
C LEU A 362 -31.88 -1.41 34.30
N VAL A 363 -30.92 -2.28 34.63
CA VAL A 363 -30.75 -2.82 35.98
C VAL A 363 -30.35 -1.72 36.96
N LEU A 364 -29.43 -0.83 36.57
CA LEU A 364 -29.07 0.33 37.37
C LEU A 364 -30.28 1.23 37.66
N ASP A 365 -31.19 1.43 36.70
CA ASP A 365 -32.43 2.20 36.90
C ASP A 365 -33.42 1.46 37.83
N ILE A 366 -33.59 0.15 37.67
CA ILE A 366 -34.43 -0.69 38.55
C ILE A 366 -33.91 -0.69 39.99
N LEU A 367 -32.58 -0.72 40.17
CA LEU A 367 -31.95 -0.69 41.49
C LEU A 367 -32.01 0.69 42.13
N ALA A 368 -31.85 1.78 41.37
CA ALA A 368 -31.94 3.15 41.89
C ALA A 368 -33.29 3.46 42.56
N GLY A 369 -34.37 2.79 42.16
CA GLY A 369 -35.70 2.90 42.78
C GLY A 369 -35.94 2.03 44.02
N ARG A 370 -34.96 1.26 44.50
CA ARG A 370 -35.12 0.29 45.60
C ARG A 370 -34.48 0.75 46.90
N GLN A 371 -35.18 0.53 48.01
CA GLN A 371 -34.61 0.74 49.34
C GLN A 371 -33.37 -0.14 49.54
N GLY A 372 -32.28 0.47 50.02
CA GLY A 372 -30.99 -0.20 50.23
C GLY A 372 -30.01 -0.13 49.05
N ALA A 373 -30.37 0.50 47.92
CA ALA A 373 -29.45 0.73 46.80
C ALA A 373 -28.14 1.42 47.20
N GLU A 374 -28.18 2.30 48.21
CA GLU A 374 -27.02 2.99 48.81
C GLU A 374 -25.89 2.03 49.25
N LYS A 375 -26.26 0.79 49.61
CA LYS A 375 -25.37 -0.24 50.13
C LYS A 375 -24.73 -1.07 49.02
N ILE A 376 -25.20 -0.98 47.78
CA ILE A 376 -24.62 -1.72 46.66
C ILE A 376 -23.25 -1.12 46.33
N GLU A 377 -22.25 -1.99 46.26
CA GLU A 377 -20.86 -1.64 45.94
C GLU A 377 -20.58 -1.84 44.45
N GLU A 378 -21.11 -2.91 43.86
CA GLU A 378 -20.83 -3.33 42.48
C GLU A 378 -21.97 -4.22 41.95
N ILE A 379 -22.22 -4.19 40.65
CA ILE A 379 -23.09 -5.17 39.97
C ILE A 379 -22.27 -5.95 38.94
N ASP A 380 -22.33 -7.28 39.01
CA ASP A 380 -21.62 -8.22 38.16
C ASP A 380 -22.55 -8.77 37.05
N PHE A 381 -22.12 -8.62 35.79
CA PHE A 381 -22.81 -9.09 34.59
C PHE A 381 -22.06 -10.22 33.87
N ARG A 382 -20.99 -10.77 34.44
CA ARG A 382 -20.10 -11.73 33.75
C ARG A 382 -20.75 -13.07 33.42
N THR A 383 -21.65 -13.56 34.27
CA THR A 383 -22.13 -14.96 34.24
C THR A 383 -23.54 -15.14 33.69
N GLY A 384 -24.10 -14.13 33.04
CA GLY A 384 -25.48 -14.14 32.50
C GLY A 384 -26.58 -14.06 33.58
N THR A 385 -26.26 -14.41 34.83
CA THR A 385 -27.03 -14.07 36.02
C THR A 385 -26.47 -12.78 36.61
N ILE A 386 -27.33 -11.83 36.92
CA ILE A 386 -26.93 -10.55 37.51
C ILE A 386 -26.79 -10.72 39.02
N VAL A 387 -25.59 -10.45 39.55
CA VAL A 387 -25.29 -10.52 40.98
C VAL A 387 -24.86 -9.13 41.45
N TYR A 388 -25.19 -8.73 42.67
CA TYR A 388 -24.70 -7.47 43.24
C TYR A 388 -23.97 -7.73 44.55
N ARG A 389 -22.90 -6.98 44.80
CA ARG A 389 -22.16 -6.98 46.07
C ARG A 389 -22.66 -5.83 46.93
N ASN A 390 -22.86 -6.08 48.21
CA ASN A 390 -23.10 -5.04 49.20
C ASN A 390 -21.79 -4.66 49.90
N LYS A 391 -21.64 -3.39 50.25
CA LYS A 391 -20.61 -2.92 51.18
C LYS A 391 -20.78 -3.70 52.49
N GLU A 392 -19.77 -4.45 52.89
CA GLU A 392 -19.73 -5.04 54.22
C GLU A 392 -19.76 -3.93 55.27
N ALA A 393 -20.55 -4.13 56.32
CA ALA A 393 -20.47 -3.26 57.48
C ALA A 393 -19.14 -3.57 58.18
N GLN A 394 -18.15 -2.68 58.07
CA GLN A 394 -16.98 -2.73 58.93
C GLN A 394 -17.45 -2.72 60.39
N ALA A 395 -17.21 -3.82 61.09
CA ALA A 395 -17.22 -3.81 62.55
C ALA A 395 -16.09 -2.86 62.99
N GLY A 396 -16.46 -1.87 63.81
CA GLY A 396 -15.55 -0.79 64.26
C GLY A 396 -14.59 -1.19 65.37
#